data_AF-A0A0C3LKQ3-F1
#
_entry.id   AF-A0A0C3LKQ3-F1
#
_cell.length_a   1.000
_cell.length_b   1.000
_cell.length_c   1.000
_cell.angle_alpha   90.00
_cell.angle_beta   90.00
_cell.angle_gamma   90.00
#
_symmetry.space_group_name_H-M   'P 1'
#
loop_
_entity.id
_entity.type
_entity.pdbx_description
1 polymer ?
#
loop_
_entity_poly.entity_id
_entity_poly.type
_entity_poly.pdbx_seq_one_letter_code
_entity_poly.pdbx_strand_id
1 'polypeptide(L)'
;CTHCFGQRILCASCLLDSHQYLLFHWPEVWVDCSHLYNDGFLQWKDMFPHVTVISREPPWAFCPQTHENDAFQMSILHTTGQHTVAFRPCACSGTEIWQQLLGVDIFPATEKSLQSSFTFEVLRHQRCFNLRANTSLKEYYDALVGLT
;
A
#
# COMPACT_ATOMS: atom_id res chain seq x y z
N CYS A 1 -0.65 -7.15 -13.16
CA CYS A 1 -1.39 -6.51 -12.05
C CYS A 1 -2.87 -6.72 -12.30
N THR A 2 -3.57 -7.32 -11.34
CA THR A 2 -4.99 -7.69 -11.45
C THR A 2 -5.93 -6.48 -11.43
N HIS A 3 -5.47 -5.36 -10.87
CA HIS A 3 -6.23 -4.12 -10.70
C HIS A 3 -6.02 -3.11 -11.84
N CYS A 4 -4.98 -3.30 -12.66
CA CYS A 4 -4.76 -2.48 -13.84
C CYS A 4 -5.64 -2.90 -15.01
N PHE A 5 -6.24 -1.91 -15.67
CA PHE A 5 -7.01 -2.15 -16.88
C PHE A 5 -6.14 -2.81 -17.96
N GLY A 6 -6.62 -3.94 -18.50
CA GLY A 6 -5.92 -4.69 -19.54
C GLY A 6 -4.79 -5.62 -19.07
N GLN A 7 -4.49 -5.67 -17.76
CA GLN A 7 -3.65 -6.69 -17.11
C GLN A 7 -2.36 -7.06 -17.89
N ARG A 8 -1.65 -6.05 -18.41
CA ARG A 8 -0.47 -6.26 -19.26
C ARG A 8 0.66 -6.95 -18.49
N ILE A 9 1.38 -7.83 -19.18
CA ILE A 9 2.65 -8.38 -18.70
C ILE A 9 3.74 -7.33 -18.92
N LEU A 10 4.41 -6.95 -17.84
CA LEU A 10 5.48 -5.95 -17.83
C LEU A 10 6.73 -6.56 -17.22
N CYS A 11 7.90 -6.07 -17.62
CA CYS A 11 9.13 -6.35 -16.86
C CYS A 11 9.08 -5.64 -15.49
N ALA A 12 9.98 -6.02 -14.58
CA ALA A 12 10.00 -5.49 -13.22
C ALA A 12 10.12 -3.96 -13.17
N SER A 13 11.00 -3.34 -13.98
CA SER A 13 11.14 -1.88 -14.01
C SER A 13 9.88 -1.18 -14.53
N CYS A 14 9.33 -1.62 -15.66
CA CYS A 14 8.10 -1.03 -16.20
C CYS A 14 6.90 -1.22 -15.26
N LEU A 15 6.85 -2.32 -14.51
CA LEU A 15 5.84 -2.53 -13.47
C LEU A 15 5.98 -1.47 -12.37
N LEU A 16 7.20 -1.26 -11.85
CA LEU A 16 7.46 -0.25 -10.82
C LEU A 16 7.15 1.17 -11.31
N ASP A 17 7.61 1.55 -12.51
CA ASP A 17 7.39 2.88 -13.07
C ASP A 17 5.90 3.18 -13.27
N SER A 18 5.13 2.18 -13.73
CA SER A 18 3.68 2.34 -13.94
C SER A 18 2.85 2.32 -12.66
N HIS A 19 3.37 1.74 -11.58
CA HIS A 19 2.66 1.58 -10.30
C HIS A 19 3.22 2.48 -9.18
N GLN A 20 4.17 3.37 -9.48
CA GLN A 20 4.79 4.26 -8.48
C GLN A 20 3.77 5.12 -7.68
N TYR A 21 2.58 5.38 -8.24
CA TYR A 21 1.48 6.10 -7.59
C TYR A 21 0.27 5.22 -7.25
N LEU A 22 0.36 3.92 -7.50
CA LEU A 22 -0.72 2.93 -7.36
C LEU A 22 -0.34 1.91 -6.29
N LEU A 23 -0.04 2.40 -5.09
CA LEU A 23 0.52 1.61 -3.98
C LEU A 23 -0.34 0.41 -3.57
N PHE A 24 -1.66 0.51 -3.77
CA PHE A 24 -2.64 -0.48 -3.31
C PHE A 24 -3.15 -1.39 -4.44
N HIS A 25 -2.44 -1.44 -5.56
CA HIS A 25 -2.70 -2.42 -6.63
C HIS A 25 -1.98 -3.74 -6.33
N TRP A 26 -2.57 -4.86 -6.76
CA TRP A 26 -1.97 -6.19 -6.65
C TRP A 26 -1.23 -6.62 -7.94
N PRO A 27 0.10 -6.49 -8.01
CA PRO A 27 0.88 -7.14 -9.06
C PRO A 27 1.01 -8.64 -8.81
N GLU A 28 1.03 -9.41 -9.90
CA GLU A 28 1.34 -10.84 -9.86
C GLU A 28 2.70 -11.03 -10.51
N VAL A 29 3.53 -11.85 -9.88
CA VAL A 29 4.88 -12.15 -10.36
C VAL A 29 4.94 -13.61 -10.69
N TRP A 30 5.45 -13.92 -11.88
CA TRP A 30 5.75 -15.29 -12.26
C TRP A 30 7.00 -15.74 -11.49
N VAL A 31 6.83 -16.73 -10.62
CA VAL A 31 7.95 -17.36 -9.93
C VAL A 31 8.32 -18.60 -10.71
N ASP A 32 9.49 -18.55 -11.33
CA ASP A 32 10.05 -19.72 -11.98
C ASP A 32 10.54 -20.71 -10.92
N CYS A 33 9.88 -21.86 -10.86
CA CYS A 33 10.24 -22.97 -9.99
C CYS A 33 10.73 -24.18 -10.78
N SER A 34 11.16 -23.99 -12.04
CA SER A 34 11.73 -25.04 -12.89
C SER A 34 12.89 -25.81 -12.25
N HIS A 35 13.56 -25.22 -11.25
CA HIS A 35 14.59 -25.87 -10.45
C HIS A 35 14.06 -26.84 -9.35
N LEU A 36 12.79 -26.73 -8.97
CA LEU A 36 12.14 -27.51 -7.91
C LEU A 36 11.07 -28.47 -8.48
N TYR A 37 10.35 -28.04 -9.52
CA TYR A 37 9.31 -28.80 -10.22
C TYR A 37 9.32 -28.41 -11.70
N ASN A 38 8.78 -29.23 -12.60
CA ASN A 38 8.76 -28.90 -14.05
C ASN A 38 7.83 -27.74 -14.45
N ASP A 39 7.25 -27.01 -13.48
CA ASP A 39 6.27 -25.94 -13.69
C ASP A 39 6.58 -24.70 -12.81
N GLY A 40 6.16 -23.53 -13.28
CA GLY A 40 6.13 -22.28 -12.51
C GLY A 40 4.71 -21.90 -12.09
N PHE A 41 4.58 -20.93 -11.18
CA PHE A 41 3.28 -20.43 -10.74
C PHE A 41 3.28 -18.92 -10.50
N LEU A 42 2.08 -18.33 -10.53
CA LEU A 42 1.87 -16.93 -10.19
C LEU A 42 1.75 -16.77 -8.67
N GLN A 43 2.46 -15.79 -8.12
CA GLN A 43 2.29 -15.36 -6.74
C GLN A 43 1.87 -13.90 -6.70
N TRP A 44 0.92 -13.58 -5.82
CA TRP A 44 0.67 -12.21 -5.41
C TRP A 44 1.85 -11.72 -4.59
N LYS A 45 2.29 -10.50 -4.89
CA LYS A 45 3.22 -9.79 -4.03
C LYS A 45 2.62 -8.43 -3.75
N ASP A 46 2.72 -8.00 -2.49
CA ASP A 46 2.70 -6.57 -2.18
C ASP A 46 3.67 -5.88 -3.13
N MET A 47 3.34 -4.66 -3.56
CA MET A 47 4.21 -3.89 -4.44
C MET A 47 5.62 -3.89 -3.83
N PHE A 48 6.53 -4.68 -4.43
CA PHE A 48 7.88 -5.02 -3.95
C PHE A 48 8.49 -3.89 -3.15
N PRO A 49 9.18 -4.12 -2.03
CA PRO A 49 9.41 -3.21 -0.90
C PRO A 49 9.86 -1.81 -1.35
N HIS A 50 8.94 -1.07 -1.94
CA HIS A 50 9.16 0.27 -2.43
C HIS A 50 8.83 1.09 -1.24
N VAL A 51 9.89 1.57 -0.61
CA VAL A 51 9.78 2.52 0.47
C VAL A 51 9.12 3.75 -0.12
N THR A 52 7.83 3.91 0.17
CA THR A 52 7.05 5.05 -0.26
C THR A 52 7.49 6.22 0.60
N VAL A 53 8.08 7.24 -0.02
CA VAL A 53 8.49 8.45 0.68
C VAL A 53 7.26 9.31 0.88
N ILE A 54 7.01 9.71 2.13
CA ILE A 54 5.96 10.66 2.45
C ILE A 54 6.56 12.06 2.32
N SER A 55 6.83 12.52 1.08
CA SER A 55 7.30 13.88 0.83
C SER A 55 6.23 14.74 0.16
N ARG A 56 6.23 16.02 0.52
CA ARG A 56 5.31 17.04 0.00
C ARG A 56 5.88 17.81 -1.20
N GLU A 57 7.09 17.47 -1.64
CA GLU A 57 7.83 18.08 -2.74
C GLU A 57 8.39 16.97 -3.66
N PRO A 58 8.67 17.29 -4.94
CA PRO A 58 8.19 16.56 -6.12
C PRO A 58 8.45 15.04 -6.09
N PRO A 59 7.58 14.26 -6.76
CA PRO A 59 7.30 12.85 -6.46
C PRO A 59 8.43 11.81 -6.65
N TRP A 60 9.68 12.25 -6.86
CA TRP A 60 10.84 11.40 -7.14
C TRP A 60 12.07 11.70 -6.27
N ALA A 61 12.02 12.68 -5.37
CA ALA A 61 13.16 13.01 -4.51
C ALA A 61 12.96 12.47 -3.08
N PHE A 62 13.75 11.47 -2.70
CA PHE A 62 13.95 11.12 -1.29
C PHE A 62 14.37 12.39 -0.52
N CYS A 63 13.80 12.65 0.66
CA CYS A 63 14.27 13.77 1.50
C CYS A 63 15.77 13.51 1.80
N PRO A 64 16.68 14.43 1.44
CA PRO A 64 18.13 14.21 1.55
C PRO A 64 18.59 14.04 3.00
N GLN A 65 17.73 14.37 3.96
CA GLN A 65 17.96 14.22 5.39
C GLN A 65 17.50 12.87 5.96
N THR A 66 16.94 11.99 5.14
CA THR A 66 16.38 10.70 5.59
C THR A 66 17.22 9.56 5.04
N HIS A 67 17.52 8.58 5.90
CA HIS A 67 18.29 7.39 5.55
C HIS A 67 17.37 6.20 5.30
N GLU A 68 17.87 5.16 4.64
CA GLU A 68 17.10 3.94 4.39
C GLU A 68 16.63 3.26 5.67
N ASN A 69 17.42 3.39 6.74
CA ASN A 69 17.14 2.83 8.07
C ASN A 69 15.98 3.52 8.80
N ASP A 70 15.56 4.70 8.34
CA ASP A 70 14.41 5.42 8.91
C ASP A 70 13.08 4.88 8.37
N ALA A 71 13.14 3.92 7.44
CA ALA A 71 11.95 3.28 6.89
C ALA A 71 11.30 2.35 7.93
N PHE A 72 9.98 2.40 8.00
CA PHE A 72 9.19 1.51 8.84
C PHE A 72 8.07 0.87 8.02
N GLN A 73 7.67 -0.34 8.39
CA GLN A 73 6.56 -1.05 7.77
C GLN A 73 5.26 -0.80 8.54
N MET A 74 4.16 -0.77 7.80
CA MET A 74 2.83 -0.67 8.37
C MET A 74 1.80 -1.41 7.53
N SER A 75 0.77 -1.92 8.20
CA SER A 75 -0.39 -2.53 7.55
C SER A 75 -1.40 -1.43 7.19
N ILE A 76 -1.81 -1.38 5.92
CA ILE A 76 -2.79 -0.44 5.40
C ILE A 76 -3.99 -1.18 4.87
N LEU A 77 -5.17 -0.84 5.38
CA LEU A 77 -6.42 -1.31 4.79
C LEU A 77 -6.88 -0.36 3.67
N HIS A 78 -7.13 -0.93 2.51
CA HIS A 78 -7.66 -0.27 1.32
C HIS A 78 -8.87 -1.04 0.76
N THR A 79 -9.57 -0.45 -0.21
CA THR A 79 -10.73 -1.08 -0.88
C THR A 79 -10.36 -2.34 -1.67
N THR A 80 -9.07 -2.51 -2.00
CA THR A 80 -8.51 -3.69 -2.68
C THR A 80 -7.98 -4.77 -1.74
N GLY A 81 -8.05 -4.56 -0.42
CA GLY A 81 -7.56 -5.50 0.59
C GLY A 81 -6.59 -4.88 1.59
N GLN A 82 -5.86 -5.72 2.31
CA GLN A 82 -4.86 -5.31 3.30
C GLN A 82 -3.45 -5.38 2.71
N HIS A 83 -2.71 -4.27 2.77
CA HIS A 83 -1.39 -4.14 2.17
C HIS A 83 -0.32 -3.95 3.24
N THR A 84 0.86 -4.54 3.07
CA THR A 84 2.02 -4.22 3.91
C THR A 84 2.96 -3.29 3.15
N VAL A 85 3.02 -2.03 3.57
CA VAL A 85 3.79 -0.99 2.86
C VAL A 85 4.87 -0.41 3.77
N ALA A 86 6.06 -0.21 3.20
CA ALA A 86 7.16 0.46 3.87
C ALA A 86 7.10 1.97 3.58
N PHE A 87 7.17 2.80 4.61
CA PHE A 87 7.21 4.25 4.49
C PHE A 87 8.51 4.80 5.03
N ARG A 88 8.97 5.90 4.40
CA ARG A 88 10.05 6.73 4.94
C ARG A 88 9.49 8.12 5.23
N PRO A 89 9.48 8.54 6.50
CA PRO A 89 9.01 9.87 6.85
C PRO A 89 10.02 10.90 6.36
N CYS A 90 9.53 12.07 5.97
CA CYS A 90 10.34 13.22 5.62
C CYS A 90 10.83 13.92 6.89
N ALA A 91 12.15 14.14 7.03
CA ALA A 91 12.71 14.91 8.14
C ALA A 91 12.73 16.43 7.88
N CYS A 92 12.48 16.84 6.63
CA CYS A 92 12.70 18.20 6.15
C CYS A 92 11.72 19.25 6.73
N SER A 93 10.51 18.84 7.17
CA SER A 93 9.43 19.75 7.60
C SER A 93 9.24 19.89 9.12
N GLY A 94 9.95 19.10 9.93
CA GLY A 94 9.74 19.05 11.39
C GLY A 94 8.33 18.60 11.82
N THR A 95 7.51 18.09 10.88
CA THR A 95 6.15 17.60 11.13
C THR A 95 6.17 16.16 11.61
N GLU A 96 5.28 15.83 12.53
CA GLU A 96 5.16 14.46 13.04
C GLU A 96 4.67 13.49 11.96
N ILE A 97 5.06 12.21 12.07
CA ILE A 97 4.82 11.20 11.03
C ILE A 97 3.33 11.05 10.69
N TRP A 98 2.45 11.10 11.69
CA TRP A 98 1.01 11.01 11.47
C TRP A 98 0.48 12.15 10.59
N GLN A 99 1.04 13.37 10.72
CA GLN A 99 0.64 14.51 9.88
C GLN A 99 1.07 14.30 8.43
N GLN A 100 2.25 13.71 8.24
CA GLN A 100 2.74 13.38 6.92
C GLN A 100 1.84 12.32 6.25
N LEU A 101 1.45 11.28 7.00
CA LEU A 101 0.52 10.26 6.53
C LEU A 101 -0.84 10.85 6.10
N LEU A 102 -1.38 11.79 6.89
CA LEU A 102 -2.61 12.50 6.52
C LEU A 102 -2.44 13.31 5.22
N GLY A 103 -1.24 13.82 4.95
CA GLY A 103 -0.92 14.53 3.71
C GLY A 103 -0.95 13.65 2.45
N VAL A 104 -0.92 12.33 2.59
CA VAL A 104 -1.00 11.34 1.51
C VAL A 104 -2.26 10.48 1.60
N ASP A 105 -3.33 11.00 2.22
CA ASP A 105 -4.62 10.33 2.37
C ASP A 105 -4.55 8.97 3.13
N ILE A 106 -3.61 8.86 4.08
CA ILE A 106 -3.49 7.73 5.00
C ILE A 106 -3.85 8.17 6.41
N PHE A 107 -4.87 7.56 6.97
CA PHE A 107 -5.33 7.80 8.33
C PHE A 107 -4.74 6.76 9.29
N PRO A 108 -3.88 7.16 10.24
CA PRO A 108 -3.33 6.24 11.21
C PRO A 108 -4.38 5.77 12.21
N ALA A 109 -4.38 4.47 12.52
CA ALA A 109 -5.29 3.92 13.53
C ALA A 109 -4.97 4.46 14.93
N THR A 110 -3.70 4.75 15.19
CA THR A 110 -3.21 5.31 16.46
C THR A 110 -2.03 6.21 16.18
N GLU A 111 -1.96 7.37 16.82
CA GLU A 111 -0.85 8.33 16.68
C GLU A 111 0.49 7.78 17.17
N LYS A 112 0.48 6.96 18.24
CA LYS A 112 1.68 6.44 18.91
C LYS A 112 2.25 5.16 18.30
N SER A 113 1.41 4.32 17.71
CA SER A 113 1.81 3.04 17.13
C SER A 113 1.28 2.93 15.71
N LEU A 114 2.12 3.30 14.75
CA LEU A 114 1.83 3.28 13.32
C LEU A 114 1.85 1.86 12.72
N GLN A 115 1.32 0.89 13.45
CA GLN A 115 1.27 -0.51 13.01
C GLN A 115 0.15 -0.75 11.99
N SER A 116 -0.98 -0.06 12.17
CA SER A 116 -2.15 -0.17 11.31
C SER A 116 -2.66 1.20 10.89
N SER A 117 -3.13 1.29 9.65
CA SER A 117 -3.71 2.51 9.09
C SER A 117 -4.76 2.19 8.04
N PHE A 118 -5.53 3.21 7.69
CA PHE A 118 -6.66 3.12 6.78
C PHE A 118 -6.49 4.20 5.73
N THR A 119 -6.71 3.87 4.46
CA THR A 119 -6.84 4.91 3.44
C THR A 119 -8.10 5.75 3.65
N PHE A 120 -8.09 7.02 3.27
CA PHE A 120 -9.31 7.83 3.31
C PHE A 120 -10.41 7.25 2.41
N GLU A 121 -10.02 6.57 1.32
CA GLU A 121 -10.94 5.86 0.45
C GLU A 121 -11.72 4.77 1.20
N VAL A 122 -11.03 3.91 1.97
CA VAL A 122 -11.73 2.86 2.74
C VAL A 122 -12.66 3.44 3.79
N LEU A 123 -12.29 4.56 4.42
CA LEU A 123 -13.15 5.26 5.38
C LEU A 123 -14.41 5.83 4.71
N ARG A 124 -14.29 6.39 3.50
CA ARG A 124 -15.45 6.87 2.72
C ARG A 124 -16.34 5.71 2.28
N HIS A 125 -15.73 4.62 1.81
CA HIS A 125 -16.44 3.43 1.36
C HIS A 125 -17.21 2.77 2.52
N GLN A 126 -16.57 2.60 3.68
CA GLN A 126 -17.21 2.03 4.87
C GLN A 126 -18.41 2.86 5.33
N ARG A 127 -18.33 4.20 5.31
CA ARG A 127 -19.48 5.06 5.65
C ARG A 127 -20.68 4.80 4.76
N CYS A 128 -20.47 4.61 3.45
CA CYS A 128 -21.55 4.27 2.52
C CYS A 128 -22.18 2.90 2.82
N PHE A 129 -21.37 1.88 3.14
CA PHE A 129 -21.85 0.54 3.46
C PHE A 129 -22.56 0.46 4.81
N ASN A 130 -22.06 1.18 5.81
CA ASN A 130 -22.69 1.25 7.13
C ASN A 130 -24.11 1.84 7.03
N LEU A 131 -24.26 2.95 6.29
CA LEU A 131 -25.55 3.64 6.16
C LEU A 131 -26.56 2.92 5.26
N ARG A 132 -26.11 2.14 4.27
CA ARG A 132 -27.00 1.55 3.25
C ARG A 132 -27.23 0.05 3.41
N ALA A 133 -26.22 -0.68 3.88
CA ALA A 133 -26.26 -2.14 3.97
C ALA A 133 -26.34 -2.64 5.43
N ASN A 134 -26.31 -1.72 6.41
CA ASN A 134 -26.28 -2.04 7.84
C ASN A 134 -25.15 -3.02 8.22
N THR A 135 -24.07 -3.01 7.45
CA THR A 135 -22.90 -3.86 7.69
C THR A 135 -22.09 -3.28 8.84
N SER A 136 -21.74 -4.13 9.81
CA SER A 136 -20.87 -3.72 10.90
C SER A 136 -19.46 -3.42 10.37
N LEU A 137 -18.68 -2.63 11.13
CA LEU A 137 -17.29 -2.36 10.79
C LEU A 137 -16.45 -3.65 10.71
N LYS A 138 -16.75 -4.64 11.56
CA LYS A 138 -16.02 -5.92 11.61
C LYS A 138 -16.27 -6.76 10.36
N GLU A 139 -17.52 -6.92 9.95
CA GLU A 139 -17.86 -7.67 8.73
C GLU A 139 -17.24 -7.03 7.49
N TYR A 140 -17.27 -5.69 7.43
CA TYR A 140 -16.64 -4.95 6.34
C TYR A 140 -15.11 -5.13 6.33
N TYR A 141 -14.47 -5.06 7.51
CA TYR A 141 -13.05 -5.34 7.66
C TYR A 141 -12.69 -6.76 7.19
N ASP A 142 -13.43 -7.77 7.66
CA ASP A 142 -13.18 -9.17 7.30
C ASP A 142 -13.33 -9.41 5.80
N ALA A 143 -14.34 -8.77 5.18
CA ALA A 143 -14.56 -8.86 3.75
C ALA A 143 -13.36 -8.31 2.96
N LEU A 144 -12.77 -7.19 3.40
CA LEU A 144 -11.58 -6.64 2.76
C LEU A 144 -10.33 -7.49 3.01
N VAL A 145 -10.14 -7.99 4.23
CA VAL A 145 -9.02 -8.89 4.53
C VAL A 145 -9.09 -10.15 3.67
N GLY A 146 -10.28 -10.69 3.40
CA GLY A 146 -10.47 -11.84 2.51
C GLY A 146 -10.17 -11.60 1.02
N LEU A 147 -9.88 -10.36 0.60
CA LEU A 147 -9.39 -10.05 -0.75
C LEU A 147 -7.86 -10.19 -0.88
N THR A 148 -7.17 -10.41 0.23
CA THR A 148 -5.71 -10.47 0.36
C THR A 148 -5.25 -11.92 0.31
#